data_AF-D3D2G4-F1
#
_entry.id   AF-D3D2G4-F1
#
_cell.length_a   1.000
_cell.length_b   1.000
_cell.length_c   1.000
_cell.angle_alpha   90.00
_cell.angle_beta   90.00
_cell.angle_gamma   90.00
#
_symmetry.space_group_name_H-M   'P 1'
#
loop_
_entity.id
_entity.type
_entity.pdbx_description
1 polymer ?
#
loop_
_entity_poly.entity_id
_entity_poly.type
_entity_poly.pdbx_seq_one_letter_code
_entity_poly.pdbx_strand_id
1 'polypeptide(L)'
;MAGRPVWLRTGFRPIAEPPLSPAATGAALVGALTLVVGCVLVGGSEEHEVMATAAPAEAAVGTSELTSWYQSTQGLRASIATTVAVARGYLEAQDGAGLQPRCTQLAAEAKAANRLPAGPDPQANGMFTGGIEHYAAAAQTCAHLFDGTQVPLTELQSQLRTALAEGDASWESLSLHTGLPVAQAGSVQAGSAQAGSSAVTSAGSGGGTAAAGRGTALG
;
A
#
# COMPACT_ATOMS: atom_id res chain seq x y z
N MET A 1 -3.93 25.63 -26.19
CA MET A 1 -4.90 26.05 -25.15
C MET A 1 -5.40 24.79 -24.45
N ALA A 2 -4.78 24.40 -23.33
CA ALA A 2 -5.20 23.22 -22.57
C ALA A 2 -6.42 23.60 -21.71
N GLY A 3 -7.59 23.06 -22.05
CA GLY A 3 -8.82 23.25 -21.29
C GLY A 3 -8.69 22.64 -19.91
N ARG A 4 -9.04 23.40 -18.87
CA ARG A 4 -9.10 22.91 -17.49
C ARG A 4 -10.07 21.72 -17.41
N PRO A 5 -9.70 20.61 -16.75
CA PRO A 5 -10.56 19.43 -16.66
C PRO A 5 -11.92 19.74 -16.02
N VAL A 6 -12.97 19.10 -16.54
CA VAL A 6 -14.39 19.39 -16.28
C VAL A 6 -14.79 19.38 -14.80
N TRP A 7 -14.14 18.56 -13.97
CA TRP A 7 -14.42 18.49 -12.53
C TRP A 7 -13.93 19.72 -11.73
N LEU A 8 -13.14 20.61 -12.35
CA LEU A 8 -12.78 21.91 -11.77
C LEU A 8 -13.87 22.98 -11.92
N ARG A 9 -14.94 22.74 -12.69
CA ARG A 9 -15.97 23.76 -12.98
C ARG A 9 -17.12 23.82 -11.98
N THR A 10 -17.28 22.83 -11.10
CA THR A 10 -18.53 22.64 -10.34
C THR A 10 -18.46 22.91 -8.83
N GLY A 11 -17.38 23.46 -8.26
CA GLY A 11 -17.35 23.50 -6.79
C GLY A 11 -16.40 24.41 -6.04
N PHE A 12 -16.05 25.62 -6.51
CA PHE A 12 -15.33 26.58 -5.64
C PHE A 12 -15.86 28.01 -5.82
N ARG A 13 -16.67 28.47 -4.87
CA ARG A 13 -16.86 29.90 -4.61
C ARG A 13 -15.60 30.43 -3.92
N PRO A 14 -15.01 31.54 -4.36
CA PRO A 14 -13.84 32.12 -3.72
C PRO A 14 -14.26 32.85 -2.44
N ILE A 15 -13.64 32.52 -1.31
CA ILE A 15 -13.58 33.40 -0.14
C ILE A 15 -12.11 33.80 0.02
N ALA A 16 -11.84 35.04 -0.42
CA ALA A 16 -10.86 36.01 0.07
C ALA A 16 -9.45 35.54 0.51
N GLU A 17 -8.44 36.00 -0.24
CA GLU A 17 -7.13 36.48 0.23
C GLU A 17 -7.28 37.51 1.40
N PRO A 18 -6.26 37.85 2.22
CA PRO A 18 -4.85 38.08 1.84
C PRO A 18 -3.81 37.67 2.94
N PRO A 19 -2.58 38.25 3.02
CA PRO A 19 -1.31 37.67 2.55
C PRO A 19 -0.31 37.42 3.70
N LEU A 20 0.90 36.91 3.38
CA LEU A 20 2.23 37.30 3.91
C LEU A 20 3.29 36.19 3.68
N SER A 21 4.31 36.49 2.85
CA SER A 21 5.65 35.84 2.85
C SER A 21 6.46 36.30 4.09
N PRO A 22 7.71 35.84 4.41
CA PRO A 22 8.69 35.06 3.64
C PRO A 22 9.49 33.98 4.45
N ALA A 23 10.61 33.49 3.88
CA ALA A 23 11.73 32.73 4.52
C ALA A 23 11.55 31.19 4.61
N ALA A 24 12.55 30.33 4.42
CA ALA A 24 13.96 30.46 4.07
C ALA A 24 14.48 29.08 3.57
N THR A 25 15.33 29.13 2.55
CA THR A 25 16.63 28.46 2.39
C THR A 25 16.98 27.29 3.33
N GLY A 26 17.42 26.16 2.76
CA GLY A 26 18.32 25.25 3.47
C GLY A 26 18.41 23.84 2.91
N ALA A 27 19.21 23.65 1.86
CA ALA A 27 19.54 22.34 1.31
C ALA A 27 20.65 21.63 2.11
N ALA A 28 20.60 20.29 2.03
CA ALA A 28 21.70 19.32 2.06
C ALA A 28 22.48 19.11 3.38
N LEU A 29 22.62 17.83 3.76
CA LEU A 29 23.91 17.13 3.98
C LEU A 29 23.63 15.67 4.41
N VAL A 30 23.75 14.73 3.46
CA VAL A 30 23.94 13.29 3.75
C VAL A 30 25.29 12.91 3.13
N GLY A 31 26.26 12.56 3.96
CA GLY A 31 27.61 12.23 3.52
C GLY A 31 28.26 11.18 4.41
N ALA A 32 28.70 10.12 3.74
CA ALA A 32 29.72 9.13 4.12
C ALA A 32 29.31 7.97 5.05
N LEU A 33 29.11 6.79 4.42
CA LEU A 33 29.43 5.50 5.04
C LEU A 33 30.35 4.73 4.10
N THR A 34 31.53 4.43 4.61
CA THR A 34 32.69 3.85 3.93
C THR A 34 32.49 2.38 3.59
N LEU A 35 32.67 2.02 2.32
CA LEU A 35 32.82 0.64 1.84
C LEU A 35 34.21 0.12 2.24
N VAL A 36 34.26 -0.82 3.18
CA VAL A 36 35.43 -1.68 3.38
C VAL A 36 35.21 -2.96 2.58
N VAL A 37 35.76 -2.96 1.38
CA VAL A 37 35.98 -4.14 0.56
C VAL A 37 37.14 -4.92 1.17
N GLY A 38 36.82 -6.06 1.80
CA GLY A 38 37.79 -7.06 2.22
C GLY A 38 37.72 -8.28 1.30
N CYS A 39 38.40 -8.21 0.15
CA CYS A 39 38.72 -9.37 -0.66
C CYS A 39 40.16 -9.78 -0.30
N VAL A 40 40.38 -11.01 0.18
CA VAL A 40 41.69 -11.66 0.11
C VAL A 40 41.51 -13.06 -0.48
N LEU A 41 42.27 -13.26 -1.55
CA LEU A 41 42.41 -14.41 -2.42
C LEU A 41 43.28 -15.52 -1.82
N VAL A 42 43.02 -16.75 -2.30
CA VAL A 42 43.97 -17.79 -2.78
C VAL A 42 45.04 -18.37 -1.84
N GLY A 43 44.96 -19.70 -1.72
CA GLY A 43 46.04 -20.65 -1.44
C GLY A 43 45.37 -21.99 -1.14
N GLY A 44 45.32 -22.97 -2.04
CA GLY A 44 46.43 -23.80 -2.49
C GLY A 44 45.96 -25.26 -2.33
N SER A 45 46.34 -26.13 -3.26
CA SER A 45 46.07 -27.57 -3.37
C SER A 45 46.00 -28.31 -2.00
N GLU A 46 45.17 -29.32 -1.75
CA GLU A 46 45.23 -30.70 -2.22
C GLU A 46 44.03 -31.44 -1.54
N GLU A 47 43.40 -32.38 -2.27
CA GLU A 47 42.64 -33.55 -1.76
C GLU A 47 41.98 -33.44 -0.38
N HIS A 48 40.64 -33.31 -0.31
CA HIS A 48 39.86 -33.87 0.78
C HIS A 48 38.41 -34.11 0.32
N GLU A 49 37.97 -35.35 0.51
CA GLU A 49 36.63 -35.82 0.84
C GLU A 49 35.44 -34.93 0.46
N VAL A 50 34.53 -35.47 -0.35
CA VAL A 50 33.17 -34.92 -0.54
C VAL A 50 32.42 -35.08 0.78
N MET A 51 32.74 -34.23 1.76
CA MET A 51 31.85 -33.93 2.86
C MET A 51 30.67 -33.17 2.24
N ALA A 52 29.51 -33.82 2.21
CA ALA A 52 28.25 -33.12 2.10
C ALA A 52 28.23 -32.09 3.24
N THR A 53 28.58 -30.84 2.92
CA THR A 53 28.42 -29.72 3.83
C THR A 53 26.93 -29.64 4.14
N ALA A 54 26.54 -30.18 5.29
CA ALA A 54 25.26 -29.87 5.88
C ALA A 54 25.21 -28.35 5.97
N ALA A 55 24.35 -27.74 5.15
CA ALA A 55 24.13 -26.31 5.23
C ALA A 55 23.84 -25.97 6.70
N PRO A 56 24.46 -24.93 7.26
CA PRO A 56 24.26 -24.60 8.67
C PRO A 56 22.77 -24.44 8.92
N ALA A 57 22.23 -25.18 9.89
CA ALA A 57 20.81 -25.17 10.21
C ALA A 57 20.28 -23.75 10.46
N GLU A 58 21.14 -22.85 10.94
CA GLU A 58 20.88 -21.43 11.15
C GLU A 58 20.51 -20.68 9.86
N ALA A 59 21.14 -21.00 8.72
CA ALA A 59 20.82 -20.39 7.43
C ALA A 59 19.46 -20.87 6.88
N ALA A 60 19.11 -22.14 7.14
CA ALA A 60 17.82 -22.70 6.76
C ALA A 60 16.66 -22.12 7.61
N VAL A 61 16.89 -21.94 8.92
CA VAL A 61 15.91 -21.33 9.82
C VAL A 61 15.61 -19.89 9.40
N GLY A 62 16.64 -19.07 9.14
CA GLY A 62 16.46 -17.68 8.69
C GLY A 62 15.68 -17.55 7.37
N THR A 63 15.89 -18.48 6.44
CA THR A 63 15.16 -18.52 5.16
C THR A 63 13.68 -18.90 5.37
N SER A 64 13.40 -19.84 6.28
CA SER A 64 12.03 -20.27 6.59
C SER A 64 11.21 -19.21 7.33
N GLU A 65 11.83 -18.50 8.29
CA GLU A 65 11.19 -17.40 9.01
C GLU A 65 10.93 -16.20 8.10
N LEU A 66 11.89 -15.86 7.23
CA LEU A 66 11.71 -14.81 6.22
C LEU A 66 10.56 -15.14 5.26
N THR A 67 10.48 -16.39 4.79
CA THR A 67 9.40 -16.85 3.92
C THR A 67 8.05 -16.78 4.63
N SER A 68 7.98 -17.25 5.88
CA SER A 68 6.76 -17.20 6.70
C SER A 68 6.29 -15.76 6.95
N TRP A 69 7.20 -14.86 7.31
CA TRP A 69 6.91 -13.44 7.46
C TRP A 69 6.42 -12.83 6.14
N TYR A 70 7.10 -13.10 5.02
CA TYR A 70 6.69 -12.59 3.71
C TYR A 70 5.30 -13.06 3.31
N GLN A 71 4.98 -14.34 3.53
CA GLN A 71 3.64 -14.91 3.31
C GLN A 71 2.60 -14.25 4.22
N SER A 72 2.93 -13.99 5.49
CA SER A 72 2.02 -13.34 6.44
C SER A 72 1.56 -11.94 5.99
N THR A 73 2.40 -11.24 5.24
CA THR A 73 2.09 -9.90 4.70
C THR A 73 1.36 -9.94 3.35
N GLN A 74 1.20 -11.11 2.73
CA GLN A 74 0.66 -11.26 1.37
C GLN A 74 -0.71 -10.59 1.21
N GLY A 75 -1.63 -10.80 2.15
CA GLY A 75 -2.98 -10.24 2.06
C GLY A 75 -2.97 -8.72 2.02
N LEU A 76 -2.12 -8.09 2.85
CA LEU A 76 -1.99 -6.63 2.88
C LEU A 76 -1.29 -6.09 1.64
N ARG A 77 -0.21 -6.75 1.18
CA ARG A 77 0.49 -6.37 -0.05
C ARG A 77 -0.41 -6.47 -1.27
N ALA A 78 -1.25 -7.51 -1.36
CA ALA A 78 -2.22 -7.67 -2.43
C ALA A 78 -3.33 -6.59 -2.37
N SER A 79 -3.80 -6.23 -1.17
CA SER A 79 -4.77 -5.13 -0.99
C SER A 79 -4.20 -3.80 -1.47
N ILE A 80 -2.97 -3.46 -1.06
CA ILE A 80 -2.29 -2.24 -1.48
C ILE A 80 -2.05 -2.23 -2.99
N ALA A 81 -1.52 -3.32 -3.56
CA ALA A 81 -1.31 -3.44 -5.01
C ALA A 81 -2.62 -3.21 -5.79
N THR A 82 -3.73 -3.74 -5.26
CA THR A 82 -5.07 -3.55 -5.81
C THR A 82 -5.52 -2.08 -5.74
N THR A 83 -5.41 -1.45 -4.57
CA THR A 83 -5.76 -0.03 -4.37
C THR A 83 -4.94 0.88 -5.28
N VAL A 84 -3.63 0.62 -5.40
CA VAL A 84 -2.70 1.36 -6.26
C VAL A 84 -3.07 1.20 -7.74
N ALA A 85 -3.35 -0.02 -8.21
CA ALA A 85 -3.77 -0.25 -9.59
C ALA A 85 -5.05 0.51 -9.94
N VAL A 86 -6.03 0.51 -9.03
CA VAL A 86 -7.29 1.26 -9.22
C VAL A 86 -7.06 2.77 -9.18
N ALA A 87 -6.21 3.26 -8.27
CA ALA A 87 -5.86 4.68 -8.20
C ALA A 87 -5.17 5.17 -9.48
N ARG A 88 -4.28 4.36 -10.06
CA ARG A 88 -3.67 4.63 -11.38
C ARG A 88 -4.72 4.73 -12.47
N GLY A 89 -5.67 3.79 -12.52
CA GLY A 89 -6.80 3.85 -13.46
C GLY A 89 -7.61 5.15 -13.35
N TYR A 90 -7.92 5.60 -12.13
CA TYR A 90 -8.61 6.88 -11.93
C TYR A 90 -7.75 8.11 -12.27
N LEU A 91 -6.43 8.05 -12.03
CA LEU A 91 -5.50 9.11 -12.43
C LEU A 91 -5.40 9.25 -13.95
N GLU A 92 -5.40 8.13 -14.68
CA GLU A 92 -5.41 8.11 -16.14
C GLU A 92 -6.75 8.62 -16.70
N ALA A 93 -7.87 8.21 -16.10
CA ALA A 93 -9.20 8.69 -16.45
C ALA A 93 -9.49 10.13 -15.99
N GLN A 94 -8.60 10.74 -15.20
CA GLN A 94 -8.78 12.05 -14.56
C GLN A 94 -10.06 12.15 -13.70
N ASP A 95 -10.47 11.05 -13.08
CA ASP A 95 -11.65 10.96 -12.22
C ASP A 95 -11.28 11.19 -10.75
N GLY A 96 -11.38 12.45 -10.31
CA GLY A 96 -11.13 12.83 -8.93
C GLY A 96 -12.12 12.21 -7.92
N ALA A 97 -13.37 11.98 -8.33
CA ALA A 97 -14.40 11.43 -7.44
C ALA A 97 -14.15 9.94 -7.15
N GLY A 98 -13.70 9.18 -8.15
CA GLY A 98 -13.24 7.80 -7.98
C GLY A 98 -11.92 7.69 -7.24
N LEU A 99 -11.01 8.67 -7.41
CA LEU A 99 -9.68 8.67 -6.80
C LEU A 99 -9.72 8.92 -5.28
N GLN A 100 -10.52 9.86 -4.80
CA GLN A 100 -10.58 10.25 -3.38
C GLN A 100 -10.75 9.05 -2.41
N PRO A 101 -11.76 8.16 -2.56
CA PRO A 101 -11.93 7.03 -1.65
C PRO A 101 -10.77 6.03 -1.71
N ARG A 102 -10.08 5.90 -2.86
CA ARG A 102 -8.91 5.02 -2.99
C ARG A 102 -7.70 5.55 -2.26
N CYS A 103 -7.51 6.86 -2.26
CA CYS A 103 -6.43 7.47 -1.49
C CYS A 103 -6.65 7.35 0.03
N THR A 104 -7.90 7.48 0.50
CA THR A 104 -8.23 7.21 1.91
C THR A 104 -8.00 5.73 2.25
N GLN A 105 -8.37 4.81 1.37
CA GLN A 105 -8.10 3.38 1.54
C GLN A 105 -6.59 3.11 1.61
N LEU A 106 -5.80 3.68 0.69
CA LEU A 106 -4.34 3.51 0.66
C LEU A 106 -3.69 4.03 1.95
N ALA A 107 -4.14 5.18 2.48
CA ALA A 107 -3.67 5.70 3.77
C ALA A 107 -3.97 4.73 4.92
N ALA A 108 -5.16 4.13 4.94
CA ALA A 108 -5.55 3.17 5.96
C ALA A 108 -4.73 1.87 5.87
N GLU A 109 -4.49 1.38 4.65
CA GLU A 109 -3.68 0.19 4.39
C GLU A 109 -2.21 0.42 4.78
N ALA A 110 -1.62 1.57 4.40
CA ALA A 110 -0.27 1.93 4.80
C ALA A 110 -0.13 2.06 6.33
N LYS A 111 -1.14 2.62 7.00
CA LYS A 111 -1.19 2.69 8.48
C LYS A 111 -1.32 1.30 9.12
N ALA A 112 -2.09 0.40 8.52
CA ALA A 112 -2.19 -0.98 8.98
C ALA A 112 -0.86 -1.73 8.78
N ALA A 113 -0.18 -1.47 7.66
CA ALA A 113 1.12 -2.07 7.34
C ALA A 113 2.21 -1.69 8.35
N ASN A 114 2.22 -0.42 8.78
CA ASN A 114 3.13 0.07 9.82
C ASN A 114 2.90 -0.56 11.22
N ARG A 115 1.79 -1.31 11.43
CA ARG A 115 1.53 -2.02 12.68
C ARG A 115 1.94 -3.49 12.63
N LEU A 116 2.37 -3.97 11.47
CA LEU A 116 2.84 -5.35 11.34
C LEU A 116 4.16 -5.52 12.12
N PRO A 117 4.39 -6.72 12.69
CA PRO A 117 5.67 -7.03 13.30
C PRO A 117 6.79 -6.94 12.25
N ALA A 118 7.94 -6.41 12.68
CA ALA A 118 9.12 -6.34 11.84
C ALA A 118 9.54 -7.75 11.37
N GLY A 119 10.05 -7.83 10.15
CA GLY A 119 10.58 -9.07 9.60
C GLY A 119 11.87 -9.53 10.29
N PRO A 120 12.19 -10.83 10.23
CA PRO A 120 13.41 -11.38 10.80
C PRO A 120 14.68 -10.91 10.07
N ASP A 121 14.54 -10.48 8.81
CA ASP A 121 15.62 -9.91 8.00
C ASP A 121 15.51 -8.37 7.95
N PRO A 122 16.52 -7.62 8.41
CA PRO A 122 16.44 -6.16 8.49
C PRO A 122 16.41 -5.50 7.11
N GLN A 123 17.05 -6.10 6.09
CA GLN A 123 17.06 -5.57 4.73
C GLN A 123 15.69 -5.71 4.07
N ALA A 124 15.07 -6.89 4.15
CA ALA A 124 13.71 -7.15 3.69
C ALA A 124 12.70 -6.27 4.44
N ASN A 125 12.87 -6.12 5.76
CA ASN A 125 12.04 -5.23 6.55
C ASN A 125 12.15 -3.78 6.06
N GLY A 126 13.37 -3.29 5.80
CA GLY A 126 13.61 -1.94 5.27
C GLY A 126 12.97 -1.70 3.90
N MET A 127 13.05 -2.68 2.98
CA MET A 127 12.38 -2.58 1.67
C MET A 127 10.85 -2.60 1.79
N PHE A 128 10.32 -3.42 2.70
CA PHE A 128 8.89 -3.47 2.99
C PHE A 128 8.37 -2.15 3.56
N THR A 129 9.04 -1.61 4.60
CA THR A 129 8.68 -0.33 5.22
C THR A 129 8.89 0.84 4.27
N GLY A 130 9.99 0.86 3.50
CA GLY A 130 10.22 1.89 2.49
C GLY A 130 9.10 1.96 1.46
N GLY A 131 8.64 0.82 0.95
CA GLY A 131 7.48 0.79 0.04
C GLY A 131 6.21 1.32 0.70
N ILE A 132 5.95 0.97 1.97
CA ILE A 132 4.80 1.49 2.74
C ILE A 132 4.90 3.01 2.91
N GLU A 133 6.08 3.55 3.20
CA GLU A 133 6.33 4.99 3.35
C GLU A 133 6.04 5.74 2.05
N HIS A 134 6.48 5.22 0.91
CA HIS A 134 6.18 5.79 -0.40
C HIS A 134 4.67 5.74 -0.71
N TYR A 135 3.97 4.65 -0.38
CA TYR A 135 2.50 4.60 -0.53
C TYR A 135 1.76 5.53 0.45
N ALA A 136 2.28 5.72 1.66
CA ALA A 136 1.74 6.69 2.61
C ALA A 136 1.92 8.13 2.09
N ALA A 137 3.10 8.45 1.54
CA ALA A 137 3.37 9.74 0.89
C ALA A 137 2.43 9.96 -0.31
N ALA A 138 2.22 8.95 -1.16
CA ALA A 138 1.24 8.98 -2.23
C ALA A 138 -0.17 9.31 -1.70
N ALA A 139 -0.61 8.64 -0.64
CA ALA A 139 -1.92 8.91 -0.04
C ALA A 139 -2.04 10.35 0.52
N GLN A 140 -0.96 10.90 1.10
CA GLN A 140 -0.91 12.29 1.57
C GLN A 140 -0.97 13.29 0.41
N THR A 141 -0.16 13.10 -0.63
CA THR A 141 -0.22 13.93 -1.86
C THR A 141 -1.61 13.90 -2.46
N CYS A 142 -2.27 12.74 -2.43
CA CYS A 142 -3.62 12.63 -2.92
C CYS A 142 -4.65 13.38 -2.07
N ALA A 143 -4.52 13.41 -0.74
CA ALA A 143 -5.37 14.27 0.11
C ALA A 143 -5.23 15.75 -0.28
N HIS A 144 -4.00 16.21 -0.54
CA HIS A 144 -3.74 17.58 -0.98
C HIS A 144 -4.40 17.96 -2.32
N LEU A 145 -4.73 16.99 -3.18
CA LEU A 145 -5.50 17.23 -4.41
C LEU A 145 -6.92 17.76 -4.11
N PHE A 146 -7.48 17.44 -2.96
CA PHE A 146 -8.86 17.74 -2.58
C PHE A 146 -8.96 18.83 -1.49
N ASP A 147 -7.90 19.07 -0.72
CA ASP A 147 -7.89 20.01 0.40
C ASP A 147 -7.82 21.51 -0.02
N GLY A 148 -7.79 21.80 -1.33
CA GLY A 148 -7.70 23.18 -1.82
C GLY A 148 -6.31 23.81 -1.61
N THR A 149 -5.26 22.99 -1.54
CA THR A 149 -3.88 23.46 -1.42
C THR A 149 -3.48 24.35 -2.62
N GLN A 150 -2.55 25.29 -2.40
CA GLN A 150 -2.06 26.19 -3.47
C GLN A 150 -1.06 25.53 -4.43
N VAL A 151 -0.77 24.23 -4.26
CA VAL A 151 0.15 23.50 -5.13
C VAL A 151 -0.55 23.25 -6.48
N PRO A 152 0.13 23.45 -7.62
CA PRO A 152 -0.45 23.16 -8.93
C PRO A 152 -0.91 21.70 -9.03
N LEU A 153 -2.10 21.48 -9.57
CA LEU A 153 -2.67 20.13 -9.71
C LEU A 153 -1.75 19.17 -10.49
N THR A 154 -1.11 19.66 -11.55
CA THR A 154 -0.18 18.88 -12.37
C THR A 154 1.04 18.43 -11.58
N GLU A 155 1.49 19.27 -10.64
CA GLU A 155 2.61 18.97 -9.75
C GLU A 155 2.22 17.88 -8.75
N LEU A 156 1.07 18.03 -8.08
CA LEU A 156 0.55 17.01 -7.15
C LEU A 156 0.30 15.66 -7.85
N GLN A 157 -0.23 15.67 -9.07
CA GLN A 157 -0.39 14.43 -9.84
C GLN A 157 0.95 13.80 -10.22
N SER A 158 1.97 14.61 -10.52
CA SER A 158 3.33 14.12 -10.79
C SER A 158 3.91 13.47 -9.54
N GLN A 159 3.88 14.16 -8.41
CA GLN A 159 4.36 13.66 -7.11
C GLN A 159 3.65 12.37 -6.69
N LEU A 160 2.33 12.30 -6.90
CA LEU A 160 1.55 11.09 -6.64
C LEU A 160 2.04 9.91 -7.50
N ARG A 161 2.23 10.11 -8.81
CA ARG A 161 2.73 9.04 -9.70
C ARG A 161 4.15 8.61 -9.31
N THR A 162 5.02 9.55 -8.96
CA THR A 162 6.38 9.27 -8.49
C THR A 162 6.37 8.42 -7.21
N ALA A 163 5.61 8.84 -6.19
CA ALA A 163 5.53 8.12 -4.93
C ALA A 163 4.95 6.70 -5.12
N LEU A 164 3.94 6.53 -6.00
CA LEU A 164 3.43 5.20 -6.34
C LEU A 164 4.49 4.32 -7.03
N ALA A 165 5.30 4.90 -7.92
CA ALA A 165 6.37 4.18 -8.62
C ALA A 165 7.53 3.80 -7.67
N GLU A 166 7.90 4.67 -6.74
CA GLU A 166 8.92 4.38 -5.72
C GLU A 166 8.45 3.27 -4.75
N GLY A 167 7.15 3.27 -4.42
CA GLY A 167 6.52 2.19 -3.66
C GLY A 167 6.62 0.85 -4.38
N ASP A 168 6.30 0.82 -5.68
CA ASP A 168 6.44 -0.38 -6.51
C ASP A 168 7.89 -0.87 -6.54
N ALA A 169 8.85 0.04 -6.80
CA ALA A 169 10.26 -0.29 -6.92
C ALA A 169 10.85 -0.87 -5.62
N SER A 170 10.39 -0.37 -4.47
CA SER A 170 10.77 -0.90 -3.15
C SER A 170 10.27 -2.34 -2.96
N TRP A 171 9.03 -2.62 -3.36
CA TRP A 171 8.44 -3.95 -3.24
C TRP A 171 8.91 -4.94 -4.31
N GLU A 172 9.32 -4.46 -5.47
CA GLU A 172 10.04 -5.24 -6.47
C GLU A 172 11.43 -5.62 -5.95
N SER A 173 12.16 -4.68 -5.34
CA SER A 173 13.45 -4.97 -4.69
C SER A 173 13.31 -5.99 -3.57
N LEU A 174 12.22 -5.91 -2.78
CA LEU A 174 11.89 -6.90 -1.77
C LEU A 174 11.64 -8.30 -2.39
N SER A 175 10.94 -8.37 -3.51
CA SER A 175 10.70 -9.62 -4.24
C SER A 175 12.01 -10.24 -4.74
N LEU A 176 12.90 -9.42 -5.31
CA LEU A 176 14.22 -9.86 -5.76
C LEU A 176 15.09 -10.36 -4.60
N HIS A 177 15.07 -9.66 -3.46
CA HIS A 177 15.83 -10.03 -2.26
C HIS A 177 15.34 -11.32 -1.62
N THR A 178 14.02 -11.52 -1.56
CA THR A 178 13.41 -12.71 -0.94
C THR A 178 13.31 -13.90 -1.90
N GLY A 179 13.47 -13.68 -3.21
CA GLY A 179 13.20 -14.70 -4.24
C GLY A 179 11.72 -15.09 -4.34
N LEU A 180 10.82 -14.31 -3.75
CA LEU A 180 9.38 -14.57 -3.69
C LEU A 180 8.62 -13.57 -4.57
N PRO A 181 7.46 -13.93 -5.14
CA PRO A 181 6.77 -13.10 -6.12
C PRO A 181 6.18 -11.82 -5.49
N VAL A 182 6.26 -10.71 -6.24
CA VAL A 182 5.51 -9.49 -5.94
C VAL A 182 4.02 -9.81 -5.82
N ALA A 183 3.36 -9.23 -4.80
CA ALA A 183 1.92 -9.37 -4.66
C ALA A 183 1.23 -8.73 -5.86
N GLN A 184 0.38 -9.50 -6.54
CA GLN A 184 -0.38 -8.98 -7.66
C GLN A 184 -1.66 -8.31 -7.18
N ALA A 185 -2.04 -7.23 -7.88
CA ALA A 185 -3.38 -6.69 -7.76
C ALA A 185 -4.39 -7.80 -8.08
N GLY A 186 -5.45 -7.91 -7.27
CA GLY A 186 -6.58 -8.74 -7.64
C GLY A 186 -7.18 -8.25 -8.96
N SER A 187 -7.89 -9.12 -9.69
CA SER A 187 -8.64 -8.70 -10.87
C SER A 187 -9.74 -7.72 -10.46
N VAL A 188 -9.46 -6.42 -10.56
CA VAL A 188 -10.48 -5.38 -10.39
C VAL A 188 -10.98 -4.99 -11.75
N GLN A 189 -12.24 -5.33 -12.02
CA GLN A 189 -12.95 -4.80 -13.17
C GLN A 189 -13.20 -3.32 -12.91
N ALA A 190 -12.32 -2.47 -13.42
CA ALA A 190 -12.50 -1.03 -13.45
C ALA A 190 -13.66 -0.69 -14.41
N GLY A 191 -14.89 -0.79 -13.92
CA GLY A 191 -16.06 -0.54 -14.79
C GLY A 191 -17.34 -1.25 -14.38
N SER A 192 -17.71 -1.22 -13.11
CA SER A 192 -19.11 -1.37 -12.71
C SER A 192 -19.28 -0.79 -11.33
N ALA A 193 -20.09 0.27 -11.25
CA ALA A 193 -20.55 0.84 -10.00
C ALA A 193 -20.98 -0.28 -9.06
N GLN A 194 -20.35 -0.34 -7.88
CA GLN A 194 -20.79 -1.21 -6.79
C GLN A 194 -22.02 -0.55 -6.15
N ALA A 195 -23.10 -0.47 -6.93
CA ALA A 195 -24.43 -0.29 -6.42
C ALA A 195 -24.89 -1.64 -5.87
N GLY A 196 -24.94 -1.75 -4.55
CA GLY A 196 -25.78 -2.71 -3.86
C GLY A 196 -25.31 -4.17 -3.90
N SER A 197 -24.66 -4.60 -2.81
CA SER A 197 -25.04 -5.85 -2.17
C SER A 197 -24.68 -5.78 -0.69
N SER A 198 -25.46 -4.97 0.03
CA SER A 198 -25.78 -5.28 1.41
C SER A 198 -26.68 -6.51 1.40
N ALA A 199 -26.10 -7.70 1.33
CA ALA A 199 -26.79 -8.90 1.81
C ALA A 199 -26.62 -8.92 3.34
N VAL A 200 -27.35 -8.00 4.00
CA VAL A 200 -27.65 -8.11 5.41
C VAL A 200 -28.76 -9.14 5.53
N THR A 201 -28.41 -10.37 5.90
CA THR A 201 -29.41 -11.36 6.31
C THR A 201 -29.86 -11.03 7.73
N SER A 202 -30.56 -9.91 7.88
CA SER A 202 -31.38 -9.65 9.05
C SER A 202 -32.63 -10.52 8.94
N ALA A 203 -32.57 -11.75 9.47
CA ALA A 203 -33.77 -12.50 9.80
C ALA A 203 -34.44 -11.79 10.98
N GLY A 204 -35.20 -10.74 10.66
CA GLY A 204 -36.01 -9.98 11.59
C GLY A 204 -37.21 -10.79 12.04
N SER A 205 -37.27 -10.99 13.35
CA SER A 205 -38.41 -11.38 14.15
C SER A 205 -39.71 -10.69 13.69
N GLY A 206 -40.66 -11.49 13.20
CA GLY A 206 -42.06 -11.10 13.11
C GLY A 206 -42.76 -11.42 14.43
N GLY A 207 -42.84 -10.42 15.31
CA GLY A 207 -43.73 -10.44 16.46
C GLY A 207 -45.14 -9.99 16.06
N GLY A 208 -46.14 -10.82 16.34
CA GLY A 208 -47.56 -10.52 16.16
C GLY A 208 -48.41 -11.34 17.14
N THR A 209 -48.62 -10.78 18.33
CA THR A 209 -49.52 -11.23 19.40
C THR A 209 -51.00 -11.18 19.01
N ALA A 210 -51.77 -12.23 19.33
CA ALA A 210 -53.14 -12.14 19.84
C ALA A 210 -53.62 -13.51 20.37
N ALA A 211 -54.50 -13.46 21.36
CA ALA A 211 -54.79 -14.51 22.34
C ALA A 211 -56.06 -15.34 22.06
N ALA A 212 -56.25 -16.34 22.94
CA ALA A 212 -57.51 -16.93 23.41
C ALA A 212 -58.14 -18.13 22.65
N GLY A 213 -57.89 -19.33 23.22
CA GLY A 213 -58.93 -20.14 23.88
C GLY A 213 -59.86 -21.02 23.02
N ARG A 214 -59.70 -22.34 23.14
CA ARG A 214 -60.71 -23.36 23.54
C ARG A 214 -60.24 -24.77 23.14
N GLY A 215 -60.31 -25.71 24.08
CA GLY A 215 -59.82 -27.07 23.91
C GLY A 215 -60.79 -28.03 23.22
N THR A 216 -60.30 -29.22 22.86
CA THR A 216 -61.02 -30.49 22.93
C THR A 216 -60.04 -31.67 22.87
N ALA A 217 -60.20 -32.60 23.81
CA ALA A 217 -59.91 -34.05 23.84
C ALA A 217 -58.92 -34.72 22.85
N LEU A 218 -57.99 -35.53 23.39
CA LEU A 218 -57.89 -36.98 23.15
C LEU A 218 -56.68 -37.57 23.92
N GLY A 219 -56.91 -38.58 24.76
CA GLY A 219 -55.90 -39.45 25.38
C GLY A 219 -55.80 -39.37 26.89
#